data_AF-A0A9P7SQE3-F1
#
_entry.id   AF-A0A9P7SQE3-F1
#
_cell.length_a   1.000
_cell.length_b   1.000
_cell.length_c   1.000
_cell.angle_alpha   90.00
_cell.angle_beta   90.00
_cell.angle_gamma   90.00
#
_symmetry.space_group_name_H-M   'P 1'
#
loop_
_entity.id
_entity.type
_entity.pdbx_description
1 polymer ?
#
loop_
_entity_poly.entity_id
_entity_poly.type
_entity_poly.pdbx_seq_one_letter_code
_entity_poly.pdbx_strand_id
1 'polypeptide(L)'
;MLANSITFLSLLSAGLSQVKACPLPTMPDKILYLYGGDRPWVSDVWVTTDDRVRGGASHSYLTVDSPDHARFHGHLDTSTLGGAGFASQHSLGELHLDLEDYDGIIVSVRGPDKADGKRYALTLKDDLVPPSSDGREQSSVSWEAQFVAEKPGDVKLPWDQFKATYRGREKEDAAPLNLKDIKRVGLMMRSFFGKQDGDFQLHLYAISAYKHEPFAKQHEDEEEEDLKAGQVLATRTTTTKSWCKRLLCGLV
;
A
#
# COMPACT_ATOMS: atom_id res chain seq x y z
N MET A 1 -79.91 15.37 22.75
CA MET A 1 -79.46 16.08 21.54
C MET A 1 -78.03 15.64 21.23
N LEU A 2 -77.87 15.05 20.04
CA LEU A 2 -76.67 14.88 19.22
C LEU A 2 -75.43 14.16 19.79
N ALA A 3 -75.24 12.95 19.26
CA ALA A 3 -73.97 12.29 19.02
C ALA A 3 -73.32 12.79 17.70
N ASN A 4 -72.10 12.31 17.43
CA ASN A 4 -71.31 12.37 16.18
C ASN A 4 -70.46 13.65 15.97
N SER A 5 -69.24 13.63 15.44
CA SER A 5 -68.30 12.58 15.05
C SER A 5 -66.92 13.22 14.83
N ILE A 6 -65.92 12.35 14.74
CA ILE A 6 -64.48 12.56 14.54
C ILE A 6 -64.15 13.22 13.19
N THR A 7 -63.08 14.03 13.12
CA THR A 7 -62.18 14.01 11.95
C THR A 7 -60.73 14.33 12.35
N PHE A 8 -59.87 13.34 12.11
CA PHE A 8 -58.41 13.37 12.17
C PHE A 8 -57.83 14.30 11.09
N LEU A 9 -56.76 15.02 11.40
CA LEU A 9 -55.82 15.48 10.38
C LEU A 9 -54.42 14.93 10.66
N SER A 10 -53.98 14.12 9.70
CA SER A 10 -52.69 13.44 9.59
C SER A 10 -51.58 14.42 9.20
N LEU A 11 -50.44 14.34 9.88
CA LEU A 11 -49.14 14.61 9.26
C LEU A 11 -48.16 13.49 9.65
N LEU A 12 -48.10 12.44 8.83
CA LEU A 12 -46.93 11.57 8.76
C LEU A 12 -45.88 12.25 7.88
N SER A 13 -44.80 12.73 8.48
CA SER A 13 -43.54 12.96 7.77
C SER A 13 -42.81 11.62 7.70
N ALA A 14 -42.84 10.96 6.55
CA ALA A 14 -42.07 9.75 6.29
C ALA A 14 -40.60 10.13 6.08
N GLY A 15 -39.72 9.63 6.94
CA GLY A 15 -38.27 9.80 6.80
C GLY A 15 -37.74 9.02 5.60
N LEU A 16 -37.02 9.70 4.70
CA LEU A 16 -36.09 9.03 3.80
C LEU A 16 -34.83 8.69 4.60
N SER A 17 -34.72 7.44 5.03
CA SER A 17 -33.45 6.88 5.47
C SER A 17 -32.58 6.66 4.24
N GLN A 18 -31.50 7.42 4.13
CA GLN A 18 -30.44 7.20 3.14
C GLN A 18 -29.87 5.81 3.34
N VAL A 19 -30.07 4.93 2.35
CA VAL A 19 -29.45 3.61 2.33
C VAL A 19 -27.95 3.81 2.17
N LYS A 20 -27.20 3.66 3.27
CA LYS A 20 -25.73 3.64 3.26
C LYS A 20 -25.31 2.44 2.41
N ALA A 21 -24.70 2.69 1.24
CA ALA A 21 -24.10 1.64 0.45
C ALA A 21 -23.11 0.85 1.32
N CYS A 22 -23.29 -0.47 1.42
CA CYS A 22 -22.29 -1.33 2.05
C CYS A 22 -21.01 -1.25 1.20
N PRO A 23 -19.83 -1.02 1.81
CA PRO A 23 -18.56 -1.15 1.11
C PRO A 23 -18.47 -2.57 0.55
N LEU A 24 -18.19 -2.70 -0.75
CA LEU A 24 -17.90 -3.99 -1.37
C LEU A 24 -16.68 -4.62 -0.67
N PRO A 25 -16.65 -5.95 -0.48
CA PRO A 25 -15.50 -6.63 0.10
C PRO A 25 -14.29 -6.46 -0.83
N THR A 26 -13.29 -5.70 -0.38
CA THR A 26 -11.99 -5.62 -1.06
C THR A 26 -11.25 -6.94 -0.83
N MET A 27 -10.75 -7.56 -1.90
CA MET A 27 -9.80 -8.67 -1.74
C MET A 27 -8.56 -8.15 -1.00
N PRO A 28 -7.94 -8.97 -0.14
CA PRO A 28 -6.71 -8.55 0.53
C PRO A 28 -5.63 -8.29 -0.53
N ASP A 29 -4.87 -7.20 -0.38
CA ASP A 29 -3.75 -6.91 -1.26
C ASP A 29 -2.78 -8.11 -1.30
N LYS A 30 -2.20 -8.38 -2.48
CA LYS A 30 -1.14 -9.38 -2.59
C LYS A 30 0.12 -8.82 -1.92
N ILE A 31 0.59 -9.50 -0.87
CA ILE A 31 1.76 -9.10 -0.08
C ILE A 31 2.97 -9.97 -0.42
N LEU A 32 4.13 -9.33 -0.57
CA LEU A 32 5.44 -9.98 -0.59
C LEU A 32 6.27 -9.43 0.56
N TYR A 33 6.51 -10.23 1.60
CA TYR A 33 7.42 -9.82 2.66
C TYR A 33 8.85 -9.77 2.14
N LEU A 34 9.52 -8.66 2.44
CA LEU A 34 10.96 -8.46 2.20
C LEU A 34 11.73 -8.77 3.49
N TYR A 35 11.19 -8.32 4.63
CA TYR A 35 11.67 -8.59 5.98
C TYR A 35 10.48 -8.72 6.93
N GLY A 36 10.56 -9.60 7.91
CA GLY A 36 9.43 -9.97 8.78
C GLY A 36 8.38 -10.83 8.07
N GLY A 37 7.23 -11.04 8.72
CA GLY A 37 6.17 -11.89 8.18
C GLY A 37 6.64 -13.34 8.01
N ASP A 38 6.64 -13.84 6.77
CA ASP A 38 7.17 -15.17 6.43
C ASP A 38 8.70 -15.19 6.15
N ARG A 39 9.36 -14.02 6.22
CA ARG A 39 10.82 -13.86 6.13
C ARG A 39 11.38 -13.38 7.47
N PRO A 40 11.90 -14.28 8.33
CA PRO A 40 12.32 -13.89 9.66
C PRO A 40 13.41 -12.81 9.62
N TRP A 41 13.34 -11.88 10.56
CA TRP A 41 14.36 -10.87 10.78
C TRP A 41 15.68 -11.51 11.21
N VAL A 42 16.78 -11.01 10.66
CA VAL A 42 18.16 -11.41 11.00
C VAL A 42 18.96 -10.12 11.16
N SER A 43 19.63 -9.92 12.29
CA SER A 43 20.41 -8.68 12.53
C SER A 43 21.61 -8.57 11.61
N ASP A 44 22.26 -9.68 11.30
CA ASP A 44 23.56 -9.74 10.62
C ASP A 44 23.47 -9.36 9.13
N VAL A 45 22.25 -9.23 8.60
CA VAL A 45 22.01 -8.76 7.23
C VAL A 45 21.66 -7.27 7.16
N TRP A 46 21.90 -6.51 8.24
CA TRP A 46 21.72 -5.07 8.28
C TRP A 46 23.03 -4.35 8.61
N VAL A 47 23.29 -3.28 7.89
CA VAL A 47 24.53 -2.50 7.95
C VAL A 47 24.21 -1.06 8.25
N THR A 48 25.00 -0.49 9.17
CA THR A 48 24.91 0.91 9.57
C THR A 48 25.61 1.83 8.58
N THR A 49 24.92 2.89 8.16
CA THR A 49 25.52 4.08 7.52
C THR A 49 24.96 5.32 8.20
N ASP A 50 25.63 5.83 9.23
CA ASP A 50 25.23 7.06 9.92
C ASP A 50 26.07 8.26 9.46
N ASP A 51 25.70 9.46 9.88
CA ASP A 51 26.44 10.69 9.59
C ASP A 51 27.87 10.74 10.15
N ARG A 52 28.28 9.77 10.97
CA ARG A 52 29.67 9.53 11.39
C ARG A 52 30.64 9.41 10.22
N VAL A 53 30.19 8.92 9.06
CA VAL A 53 31.01 8.89 7.82
C VAL A 53 31.35 10.30 7.29
N ARG A 54 30.68 11.32 7.83
CA ARG A 54 30.91 12.75 7.56
C ARG A 54 31.34 13.52 8.81
N GLY A 55 31.71 12.82 9.89
CA GLY A 55 32.11 13.42 11.17
C GLY A 55 30.94 13.83 12.06
N GLY A 56 29.71 13.37 11.80
CA GLY A 56 28.57 13.56 12.70
C GLY A 56 28.61 12.63 13.92
N ALA A 57 27.64 12.80 14.82
CA ALA A 57 27.54 12.06 16.07
C ALA A 57 26.27 11.21 16.19
N SER A 58 25.46 11.11 15.13
CA SER A 58 24.28 10.25 15.13
C SER A 58 24.71 8.78 15.06
N HIS A 59 23.90 7.92 15.65
CA HIS A 59 24.13 6.48 15.58
C HIS A 59 22.83 5.71 15.53
N SER A 60 22.82 4.61 14.79
CA SER A 60 21.68 3.70 14.70
C SER A 60 22.06 2.23 14.87
N TYR A 61 21.04 1.44 15.18
CA TYR A 61 21.07 0.00 15.28
C TYR A 61 19.78 -0.57 14.69
N LEU A 62 19.86 -1.78 14.14
CA LEU A 62 18.70 -2.64 13.93
C LEU A 62 18.86 -3.88 14.80
N THR A 63 18.07 -3.97 15.86
CA THR A 63 18.07 -5.13 16.76
C THR A 63 16.90 -6.03 16.44
N VAL A 64 17.14 -7.34 16.43
CA VAL A 64 16.10 -8.35 16.26
C VAL A 64 15.70 -8.86 17.63
N ASP A 65 14.52 -8.49 18.10
CA ASP A 65 13.99 -8.91 19.40
C ASP A 65 13.45 -10.36 19.32
N SER A 66 12.95 -10.75 18.15
CA SER A 66 12.53 -12.11 17.80
C SER A 66 12.50 -12.27 16.28
N PRO A 67 12.41 -13.48 15.70
CA PRO A 67 12.32 -13.67 14.25
C PRO A 67 11.21 -12.85 13.57
N ASP A 68 10.13 -12.53 14.29
CA ASP A 68 8.99 -11.78 13.74
C ASP A 68 9.07 -10.27 13.99
N HIS A 69 10.07 -9.81 14.74
CA HIS A 69 10.13 -8.45 15.27
C HIS A 69 11.55 -7.88 15.25
N ALA A 70 11.69 -6.72 14.61
CA ALA A 70 12.91 -5.92 14.65
C ALA A 70 12.62 -4.51 15.16
N ARG A 71 13.67 -3.85 15.63
CA ARG A 71 13.62 -2.48 16.13
C ARG A 71 14.76 -1.68 15.53
N PHE A 72 14.41 -0.65 14.78
CA PHE A 72 15.35 0.35 14.29
C PHE A 72 15.41 1.50 15.29
N HIS A 73 16.56 1.70 15.95
CA HIS A 73 16.66 2.66 17.05
C HIS A 73 18.04 3.30 17.14
N GLY A 74 18.14 4.39 17.89
CA GLY A 74 19.40 5.09 18.10
C GLY A 74 19.22 6.52 18.59
N HIS A 75 20.24 7.34 18.36
CA HIS A 75 20.23 8.76 18.68
C HIS A 75 20.55 9.59 17.44
N LEU A 76 19.73 10.60 17.19
CA LEU A 76 19.92 11.56 16.11
C LEU A 76 20.49 12.86 16.69
N ASP A 77 21.76 13.13 16.41
CA ASP A 77 22.38 14.40 16.75
C ASP A 77 22.19 15.42 15.63
N THR A 78 21.87 16.65 16.00
CA THR A 78 21.77 17.77 15.07
C THR A 78 22.78 18.86 15.35
N SER A 79 23.52 18.77 16.45
CA SER A 79 24.45 19.82 16.88
C SER A 79 25.77 19.77 16.11
N THR A 80 26.33 18.58 15.92
CA THR A 80 27.69 18.37 15.39
C THR A 80 27.84 18.87 13.95
N LEU A 81 26.80 18.72 13.13
CA LEU A 81 26.81 19.13 11.72
C LEU A 81 25.92 20.35 11.45
N GLY A 82 25.71 21.20 12.45
CA GLY A 82 25.03 22.50 12.27
C GLY A 82 23.57 22.38 11.81
N GLY A 83 22.81 21.52 12.47
CA GLY A 83 21.41 21.19 12.18
C GLY A 83 21.24 19.98 11.27
N ALA A 84 22.26 19.60 10.49
CA ALA A 84 22.24 18.37 9.71
C ALA A 84 22.49 17.15 10.62
N GLY A 85 21.94 16.00 10.23
CA GLY A 85 22.18 14.73 10.90
C GLY A 85 21.36 13.62 10.26
N PHE A 86 21.91 12.40 10.25
CA PHE A 86 21.17 11.20 9.87
C PHE A 86 21.73 9.96 10.53
N ALA A 87 20.84 9.02 10.83
CA ALA A 87 21.18 7.68 11.29
C ALA A 87 20.44 6.68 10.39
N SER A 88 21.13 5.69 9.82
CA SER A 88 20.50 4.77 8.88
C SER A 88 21.03 3.34 8.93
N GLN A 89 20.13 2.41 8.66
CA GLN A 89 20.38 0.98 8.50
C GLN A 89 19.92 0.56 7.11
N HIS A 90 20.65 -0.32 6.46
CA HIS A 90 20.24 -0.90 5.19
C HIS A 90 20.65 -2.35 5.06
N SER A 91 20.04 -3.06 4.11
CA SER A 91 20.40 -4.45 3.80
C SER A 91 21.88 -4.60 3.45
N LEU A 92 22.48 -5.68 3.94
CA LEU A 92 23.84 -6.11 3.62
C LEU A 92 23.89 -6.64 2.18
N GLY A 93 24.99 -6.33 1.49
CA GLY A 93 25.22 -6.81 0.13
C GLY A 93 24.36 -6.12 -0.92
N GLU A 94 24.24 -6.80 -2.06
CA GLU A 94 23.40 -6.41 -3.18
C GLU A 94 22.22 -7.37 -3.27
N LEU A 95 21.01 -6.80 -3.29
CA LEU A 95 19.78 -7.51 -3.55
C LEU A 95 19.50 -7.53 -5.07
N HIS A 96 18.55 -8.37 -5.48
CA HIS A 96 18.00 -8.39 -6.83
C HIS A 96 16.49 -8.60 -6.74
N LEU A 97 15.80 -7.65 -6.11
CA LEU A 97 14.35 -7.75 -5.95
C LEU A 97 13.65 -7.21 -7.19
N ASP A 98 12.81 -8.06 -7.79
CA ASP A 98 11.87 -7.67 -8.81
C ASP A 98 10.53 -7.32 -8.18
N LEU A 99 10.22 -6.02 -8.17
CA LEU A 99 9.01 -5.43 -7.60
C LEU A 99 8.15 -4.74 -8.67
N GLU A 100 8.38 -5.01 -9.95
CA GLU A 100 7.69 -4.29 -11.05
C GLU A 100 6.17 -4.46 -11.03
N ASP A 101 5.70 -5.61 -10.52
CA ASP A 101 4.29 -5.98 -10.46
C ASP A 101 3.54 -5.45 -9.24
N TYR A 102 4.23 -4.75 -8.34
CA TYR A 102 3.68 -4.22 -7.09
C TYR A 102 3.38 -2.73 -7.22
N ASP A 103 2.58 -2.18 -6.31
CA ASP A 103 2.15 -0.78 -6.31
C ASP A 103 2.91 0.09 -5.29
N GLY A 104 3.67 -0.54 -4.38
CA GLY A 104 4.47 0.14 -3.39
C GLY A 104 4.98 -0.76 -2.27
N ILE A 105 5.48 -0.13 -1.21
CA ILE A 105 5.97 -0.79 0.00
C ILE A 105 5.04 -0.48 1.18
N ILE A 106 4.85 -1.45 2.08
CA ILE A 106 4.25 -1.29 3.40
C ILE A 106 5.36 -1.37 4.44
N VAL A 107 5.41 -0.39 5.33
CA VAL A 107 6.13 -0.47 6.61
C VAL A 107 5.11 -0.77 7.70
N SER A 108 5.16 -1.98 8.25
CA SER A 108 4.24 -2.43 9.30
C SER A 108 4.83 -2.09 10.68
N VAL A 109 4.31 -1.03 11.29
CA VAL A 109 4.70 -0.59 12.64
C VAL A 109 4.03 -1.48 13.66
N ARG A 110 4.83 -2.19 14.47
CA ARG A 110 4.36 -3.17 15.44
C ARG A 110 3.51 -2.52 16.52
N GLY A 111 2.40 -3.17 16.86
CA GLY A 111 1.71 -3.00 18.16
C GLY A 111 2.01 -4.21 19.07
N PRO A 112 1.94 -4.07 20.41
CA PRO A 112 1.33 -2.99 21.18
C PRO A 112 2.28 -1.82 21.52
N ASP A 113 3.55 -1.88 21.11
CA ASP A 113 4.55 -0.85 21.42
C ASP A 113 4.10 0.52 20.90
N LYS A 114 4.31 1.58 21.71
CA LYS A 114 3.94 2.93 21.31
C LYS A 114 4.91 3.41 20.22
N ALA A 115 4.37 3.81 19.08
CA ALA A 115 5.14 4.50 18.05
C ALA A 115 5.62 5.86 18.57
N ASP A 116 6.85 6.24 18.24
CA ASP A 116 7.51 7.40 18.84
C ASP A 116 7.11 8.75 18.21
N GLY A 117 6.29 8.74 17.16
CA GLY A 117 5.84 9.93 16.45
C GLY A 117 6.93 10.63 15.63
N LYS A 118 8.10 10.01 15.47
CA LYS A 118 9.19 10.58 14.67
C LYS A 118 8.94 10.36 13.18
N ARG A 119 9.63 11.17 12.37
CA ARG A 119 9.60 11.05 10.91
C ARG A 119 10.77 10.19 10.43
N TYR A 120 10.44 9.16 9.68
CA TYR A 120 11.38 8.23 9.08
C TYR A 120 11.36 8.33 7.56
N ALA A 121 12.33 7.70 6.92
CA ALA A 121 12.31 7.42 5.49
C ALA A 121 12.62 5.94 5.26
N LEU A 122 11.85 5.31 4.37
CA LEU A 122 12.28 4.08 3.73
C LEU A 122 13.15 4.46 2.52
N THR A 123 14.33 3.87 2.42
CA THR A 123 15.27 4.12 1.34
C THR A 123 15.35 2.91 0.40
N LEU A 124 15.38 3.17 -0.91
CA LEU A 124 15.66 2.17 -1.93
C LEU A 124 16.84 2.62 -2.78
N LYS A 125 17.67 1.66 -3.23
CA LYS A 125 18.63 1.88 -4.31
C LYS A 125 18.43 0.82 -5.38
N ASP A 126 18.43 1.26 -6.62
CA ASP A 126 18.46 0.46 -7.85
C ASP A 126 19.83 0.52 -8.55
N ASP A 127 20.76 1.30 -8.00
CA ASP A 127 22.16 1.35 -8.41
C ASP A 127 23.10 1.36 -7.19
N LEU A 128 24.13 0.52 -7.26
CA LEU A 128 25.19 0.44 -6.27
C LEU A 128 26.53 0.69 -6.96
N VAL A 129 27.12 1.84 -6.66
CA VAL A 129 28.45 2.19 -7.13
C VAL A 129 29.48 1.35 -6.36
N PRO A 130 30.44 0.69 -7.05
CA PRO A 130 31.49 -0.07 -6.38
C PRO A 130 32.21 0.79 -5.34
N PRO A 131 32.71 0.20 -4.23
CA PRO A 131 33.52 0.93 -3.28
C PRO A 131 34.71 1.62 -3.96
N SER A 132 35.11 2.76 -3.40
CA SER A 132 36.29 3.49 -3.84
C SER A 132 37.56 2.63 -3.65
N SER A 133 38.69 3.03 -4.26
CA SER A 133 39.98 2.35 -4.08
C SER A 133 40.43 2.25 -2.60
N ASP A 134 39.92 3.12 -1.73
CA ASP A 134 40.12 3.09 -0.27
C ASP A 134 39.11 2.23 0.49
N GLY A 135 38.24 1.50 -0.22
CA GLY A 135 37.20 0.63 0.34
C GLY A 135 35.96 1.35 0.84
N ARG A 136 35.85 2.68 0.71
CA ARG A 136 34.67 3.44 1.17
C ARG A 136 33.51 3.31 0.20
N GLU A 137 32.30 3.13 0.74
CA GLU A 137 31.09 3.21 -0.05
C GLU A 137 30.96 4.61 -0.68
N GLN A 138 30.67 4.63 -1.98
CA GLN A 138 30.46 5.87 -2.72
C GLN A 138 29.00 6.31 -2.64
N SER A 139 28.76 7.62 -2.73
CA SER A 139 27.39 8.12 -2.80
C SER A 139 26.78 7.80 -4.16
N SER A 140 25.58 7.24 -4.14
CA SER A 140 24.73 7.02 -5.30
C SER A 140 23.37 7.71 -5.08
N VAL A 141 22.49 7.66 -6.09
CA VAL A 141 21.10 8.10 -5.93
C VAL A 141 20.41 7.17 -4.93
N SER A 142 19.60 7.73 -4.05
CA SER A 142 18.74 7.01 -3.11
C SER A 142 17.31 7.47 -3.33
N TRP A 143 16.37 6.55 -3.37
CA TRP A 143 14.95 6.84 -3.45
C TRP A 143 14.37 6.84 -2.04
N GLU A 144 13.77 7.95 -1.62
CA GLU A 144 13.30 8.14 -0.26
C GLU A 144 11.78 8.35 -0.25
N ALA A 145 11.06 7.50 0.48
CA ALA A 145 9.67 7.74 0.86
C ALA A 145 9.61 8.06 2.36
N GLN A 146 9.17 9.26 2.70
CA GLN A 146 9.10 9.72 4.10
C GLN A 146 7.74 9.37 4.72
N PHE A 147 7.76 8.97 5.99
CA PHE A 147 6.55 8.69 6.75
C PHE A 147 6.71 9.03 8.23
N VAL A 148 5.58 9.14 8.95
CA VAL A 148 5.57 9.38 10.40
C VAL A 148 4.96 8.17 11.09
N ALA A 149 5.67 7.64 12.09
CA ALA A 149 5.18 6.53 12.91
C ALA A 149 4.35 7.09 14.08
N GLU A 150 3.13 7.58 13.79
CA GLU A 150 2.26 8.19 14.82
C GLU A 150 1.58 7.15 15.72
N LYS A 151 1.27 5.99 15.17
CA LYS A 151 0.63 4.87 15.86
C LYS A 151 1.02 3.54 15.22
N PRO A 152 0.88 2.40 15.93
CA PRO A 152 0.98 1.08 15.32
C PRO A 152 0.04 0.91 14.12
N GLY A 153 0.47 0.08 13.17
CA GLY A 153 -0.27 -0.22 11.95
C GLY A 153 0.58 -0.08 10.69
N ASP A 154 -0.07 -0.33 9.56
CA ASP A 154 0.56 -0.31 8.25
C ASP A 154 0.63 1.10 7.67
N VAL A 155 1.84 1.48 7.24
CA VAL A 155 2.07 2.68 6.45
C VAL A 155 2.34 2.26 5.00
N LYS A 156 1.39 2.55 4.12
CA LYS A 156 1.53 2.31 2.67
C LYS A 156 2.30 3.46 2.02
N LEU A 157 3.35 3.09 1.29
CA LEU A 157 4.24 3.96 0.52
C LEU A 157 4.14 3.56 -0.95
N PRO A 158 3.20 4.13 -1.72
CA PRO A 158 3.12 3.94 -3.16
C PRO A 158 4.39 4.47 -3.86
N TRP A 159 4.69 3.96 -5.05
CA TRP A 159 5.92 4.33 -5.78
C TRP A 159 6.05 5.83 -6.06
N ASP A 160 4.95 6.56 -6.24
CA ASP A 160 4.96 8.00 -6.50
C ASP A 160 5.43 8.85 -5.31
N GLN A 161 5.47 8.29 -4.10
CA GLN A 161 6.01 8.92 -2.90
C GLN A 161 7.53 8.83 -2.80
N PHE A 162 8.17 7.92 -3.53
CA PHE A 162 9.62 7.80 -3.54
C PHE A 162 10.23 8.91 -4.38
N LYS A 163 11.00 9.79 -3.74
CA LYS A 163 11.71 10.88 -4.41
C LYS A 163 13.20 10.56 -4.47
N ALA A 164 13.80 10.74 -5.65
CA ALA A 164 15.23 10.57 -5.82
C ALA A 164 15.98 11.66 -5.06
N THR A 165 17.00 11.25 -4.32
CA THR A 165 17.90 12.13 -3.58
C THR A 165 19.35 11.77 -3.87
N TYR A 166 20.24 12.77 -3.81
CA TYR A 166 21.68 12.58 -3.82
C TYR A 166 22.30 13.39 -2.69
N ARG A 167 22.96 12.69 -1.76
CA ARG A 167 23.57 13.27 -0.54
C ARG A 167 22.59 14.15 0.25
N GLY A 168 21.33 13.72 0.33
CA GLY A 168 20.26 14.38 1.11
C GLY A 168 19.61 15.59 0.43
N ARG A 169 19.85 15.80 -0.87
CA ARG A 169 19.15 16.80 -1.69
C ARG A 169 18.31 16.09 -2.74
N GLU A 170 17.11 16.59 -3.01
CA GLU A 170 16.29 16.08 -4.10
C GLU A 170 17.03 16.20 -5.44
N LYS A 171 16.84 15.18 -6.28
CA LYS A 171 17.43 15.08 -7.62
C LYS A 171 16.30 14.84 -8.63
N GLU A 172 15.76 15.94 -9.15
CA GLU A 172 14.61 15.90 -10.06
C GLU A 172 14.93 15.29 -11.44
N ASP A 173 16.20 15.32 -11.85
CA ASP A 173 16.70 14.82 -13.12
C ASP A 173 17.19 13.36 -13.07
N ALA A 174 16.84 12.62 -12.02
CA ALA A 174 17.15 11.19 -11.93
C ALA A 174 16.35 10.38 -12.97
N ALA A 175 16.98 9.35 -13.55
CA ALA A 175 16.24 8.31 -14.27
C ALA A 175 15.22 7.67 -13.32
N PRO A 176 14.05 7.20 -13.78
CA PRO A 176 13.04 6.59 -12.91
C PRO A 176 13.58 5.37 -12.14
N LEU A 177 13.05 5.14 -10.94
CA LEU A 177 13.38 3.99 -10.09
C LEU A 177 13.15 2.68 -10.88
N ASN A 178 14.21 1.88 -11.05
CA ASN A 178 14.12 0.58 -11.70
C ASN A 178 13.58 -0.48 -10.73
N LEU A 179 12.26 -0.68 -10.76
CA LEU A 179 11.58 -1.66 -9.90
C LEU A 179 11.93 -3.13 -10.20
N LYS A 180 12.54 -3.43 -11.35
CA LYS A 180 12.91 -4.81 -11.73
C LYS A 180 14.17 -5.31 -11.02
N ASP A 181 14.99 -4.39 -10.50
CA ASP A 181 16.28 -4.72 -9.88
C ASP A 181 16.57 -3.77 -8.72
N ILE A 182 15.78 -3.88 -7.65
CA ILE A 182 16.06 -3.18 -6.41
C ILE A 182 17.23 -3.86 -5.71
N LYS A 183 18.31 -3.10 -5.54
CA LYS A 183 19.59 -3.55 -5.01
C LYS A 183 19.75 -3.36 -3.51
N ARG A 184 18.98 -2.45 -2.90
CA ARG A 184 19.08 -2.18 -1.46
C ARG A 184 17.79 -1.62 -0.90
N VAL A 185 17.46 -2.06 0.31
CA VAL A 185 16.36 -1.52 1.13
C VAL A 185 16.96 -0.98 2.43
N GLY A 186 16.50 0.17 2.91
CA GLY A 186 16.97 0.74 4.16
C GLY A 186 15.92 1.56 4.91
N LEU A 187 16.27 1.88 6.16
CA LEU A 187 15.53 2.71 7.09
C LEU A 187 16.43 3.86 7.51
N MET A 188 15.88 5.06 7.52
CA MET A 188 16.64 6.25 7.86
C MET A 188 15.84 7.18 8.75
N MET A 189 16.54 7.73 9.73
CA MET A 189 16.12 8.81 10.58
C MET A 189 16.95 10.05 10.22
N ARG A 190 16.31 11.16 9.85
CA ARG A 190 16.98 12.38 9.34
C ARG A 190 16.61 13.58 10.20
N SER A 191 17.52 14.52 10.43
CA SER A 191 17.23 15.73 11.21
C SER A 191 16.26 16.71 10.56
N PHE A 192 16.13 16.63 9.23
CA PHE A 192 15.44 17.64 8.41
C PHE A 192 15.91 19.07 8.71
N PHE A 193 17.23 19.23 8.89
CA PHE A 193 17.87 20.50 9.27
C PHE A 193 17.34 21.07 10.60
N GLY A 194 17.41 20.24 11.64
CA GLY A 194 17.07 20.63 13.02
C GLY A 194 15.58 20.59 13.36
N LYS A 195 14.73 20.00 12.51
CA LYS A 195 13.30 19.83 12.80
C LYS A 195 13.02 18.64 13.71
N GLN A 196 13.94 17.69 13.82
CA GLN A 196 13.90 16.63 14.81
C GLN A 196 15.31 16.19 15.23
N ASP A 197 15.42 15.78 16.49
CA ASP A 197 16.63 15.32 17.15
C ASP A 197 16.29 14.30 18.27
N GLY A 198 17.32 13.76 18.91
CA GLY A 198 17.21 12.93 20.11
C GLY A 198 17.05 11.44 19.83
N ASP A 199 16.69 10.70 20.88
CA ASP A 199 16.48 9.26 20.81
C ASP A 199 15.26 8.93 19.93
N PHE A 200 15.38 7.85 19.17
CA PHE A 200 14.33 7.35 18.30
C PHE A 200 14.25 5.83 18.36
N GLN A 201 13.06 5.30 18.10
CA GLN A 201 12.80 3.88 17.96
C GLN A 201 11.58 3.60 17.10
N LEU A 202 11.77 2.73 16.11
CA LEU A 202 10.74 2.22 15.24
C LEU A 202 10.66 0.70 15.43
N HIS A 203 9.56 0.24 16.03
CA HIS A 203 9.26 -1.18 16.21
C HIS A 203 8.57 -1.71 14.96
N LEU A 204 9.14 -2.73 14.34
CA LEU A 204 8.73 -3.25 13.04
C LEU A 204 8.20 -4.67 13.20
N TYR A 205 7.04 -4.90 12.60
CA TYR A 205 6.58 -6.24 12.30
C TYR A 205 7.18 -6.69 10.97
N ALA A 206 7.05 -5.88 9.92
CA ALA A 206 7.49 -6.23 8.58
C ALA A 206 7.80 -5.01 7.69
N ILE A 207 8.56 -5.27 6.63
CA ILE A 207 8.66 -4.46 5.42
C ILE A 207 8.22 -5.37 4.27
N SER A 208 7.22 -4.95 3.49
CA SER A 208 6.65 -5.78 2.43
C SER A 208 6.26 -4.98 1.19
N ALA A 209 6.30 -5.57 0.01
CA ALA A 209 5.69 -4.98 -1.18
C ALA A 209 4.21 -5.38 -1.25
N TYR A 210 3.35 -4.47 -1.73
CA TYR A 210 1.92 -4.74 -1.89
C TYR A 210 1.47 -4.50 -3.33
N LYS A 211 0.51 -5.31 -3.80
CA LYS A 211 -0.22 -5.09 -5.05
C LYS A 211 -1.70 -5.03 -4.72
N HIS A 212 -2.35 -3.96 -5.13
CA HIS A 212 -3.78 -3.79 -5.01
C HIS A 212 -4.49 -4.66 -6.04
N GLU A 213 -5.34 -5.57 -5.57
CA GLU A 213 -6.21 -6.35 -6.45
C GLU A 213 -7.62 -5.76 -6.44
N PRO A 214 -8.03 -5.01 -7.49
CA PRO A 214 -9.39 -4.52 -7.57
C PRO A 214 -10.36 -5.71 -7.68
N PHE A 215 -11.50 -5.60 -7.01
CA PHE A 215 -12.58 -6.59 -7.11
C PHE A 215 -13.09 -6.64 -8.57
N ALA A 216 -12.90 -7.76 -9.25
CA ALA A 216 -13.52 -8.00 -10.54
C ALA A 216 -15.04 -8.11 -10.32
N LYS A 217 -15.82 -7.13 -10.79
CA LYS A 217 -17.27 -7.32 -10.91
C LYS A 217 -17.48 -8.49 -11.87
N GLN A 218 -18.05 -9.59 -11.37
CA GLN A 218 -18.60 -10.60 -12.25
C GLN A 218 -19.66 -9.90 -13.11
N HIS A 219 -19.47 -9.93 -14.43
CA HIS A 219 -20.54 -9.58 -15.36
C HIS A 219 -21.65 -10.62 -15.14
N GLU A 220 -22.76 -10.20 -14.53
CA GLU A 220 -24.01 -10.92 -14.71
C GLU A 220 -24.36 -10.75 -16.19
N ASP A 221 -24.21 -11.83 -16.96
CA ASP A 221 -24.67 -11.89 -18.33
C ASP A 221 -26.18 -11.60 -18.31
N GLU A 222 -26.57 -10.41 -18.80
CA GLU A 222 -27.96 -10.07 -19.08
C GLU A 222 -28.43 -10.92 -20.27
N GLU A 223 -28.86 -12.16 -19.99
CA GLU A 223 -29.85 -12.85 -20.83
C GLU A 223 -31.20 -12.13 -20.69
N GLU A 224 -31.35 -10.95 -21.30
CA GLU A 224 -32.66 -10.30 -21.44
C GLU A 224 -32.86 -9.66 -22.83
N GLU A 225 -32.74 -10.46 -23.89
CA GLU A 225 -33.39 -10.17 -25.17
C GLU A 225 -34.02 -11.46 -25.75
N ASP A 226 -35.29 -11.73 -25.42
CA ASP A 226 -36.27 -12.16 -26.44
C ASP A 226 -37.76 -12.17 -26.00
N LEU A 227 -38.18 -11.26 -25.11
CA LEU A 227 -39.61 -11.04 -24.79
C LEU A 227 -40.19 -9.80 -25.47
N LYS A 228 -39.88 -9.58 -26.76
CA LYS A 228 -40.57 -8.57 -27.60
C LYS A 228 -40.84 -9.02 -29.04
N ALA A 229 -41.30 -10.25 -29.24
CA ALA A 229 -41.89 -10.68 -30.52
C ALA A 229 -43.37 -11.12 -30.44
N GLY A 230 -44.03 -10.96 -29.28
CA GLY A 230 -45.38 -11.52 -29.05
C GLY A 230 -46.57 -10.56 -29.11
N GLN A 231 -46.37 -9.24 -29.22
CA GLN A 231 -47.48 -8.27 -29.02
C GLN A 231 -47.87 -7.40 -30.23
N VAL A 232 -47.31 -7.62 -31.42
CA VAL A 232 -47.67 -6.80 -32.61
C VAL A 232 -48.53 -7.56 -33.65
N LEU A 233 -48.76 -8.86 -33.49
CA LEU A 233 -49.57 -9.65 -34.45
C LEU A 233 -50.89 -10.15 -33.84
N ALA A 234 -51.61 -9.29 -33.12
CA ALA A 234 -52.96 -9.59 -32.64
C ALA A 234 -53.92 -8.42 -32.89
N THR A 235 -53.92 -7.87 -34.11
CA THR A 235 -55.04 -7.06 -34.59
C THR A 235 -55.04 -7.08 -36.11
N ARG A 236 -56.16 -7.55 -36.70
CA ARG A 236 -56.40 -7.93 -38.12
C ARG A 236 -55.94 -9.37 -38.40
N THR A 237 -56.79 -10.33 -38.78
CA THR A 237 -58.05 -10.26 -39.53
C THR A 237 -58.78 -11.59 -39.34
N THR A 238 -60.10 -11.53 -39.22
CA THR A 238 -61.01 -12.65 -39.48
C THR A 238 -60.77 -13.20 -40.88
N THR A 239 -60.72 -14.53 -41.07
CA THR A 239 -61.42 -15.29 -42.13
C THR A 239 -61.15 -16.81 -42.02
N THR A 240 -62.26 -17.54 -42.04
CA THR A 240 -62.57 -18.98 -42.12
C THR A 240 -61.65 -20.03 -42.80
N LYS A 241 -61.88 -21.28 -42.34
CA LYS A 241 -61.76 -22.62 -43.00
C LYS A 241 -60.33 -23.20 -43.10
N SER A 242 -60.04 -24.51 -43.08
CA SER A 242 -60.80 -25.78 -42.96
C SER A 242 -59.77 -26.94 -42.91
N TRP A 243 -60.00 -27.93 -42.02
CA TRP A 243 -59.79 -29.39 -42.15
C TRP A 243 -58.44 -30.04 -42.58
N CYS A 244 -58.08 -31.10 -41.82
CA CYS A 244 -57.52 -32.43 -42.18
C CYS A 244 -56.10 -32.71 -41.66
N LYS A 245 -55.88 -33.48 -40.57
CA LYS A 245 -55.89 -34.95 -40.32
C LYS A 245 -54.63 -35.72 -40.80
N ARG A 246 -54.10 -36.53 -39.86
CA ARG A 246 -53.28 -37.77 -39.97
C ARG A 246 -51.75 -37.55 -40.05
N LEU A 247 -50.99 -37.96 -39.01
CA LEU A 247 -50.46 -39.31 -38.69
C LEU A 247 -49.39 -39.79 -39.67
N LEU A 248 -48.15 -40.01 -39.18
CA LEU A 248 -47.52 -41.33 -39.11
C LEU A 248 -46.11 -41.28 -38.49
N CYS A 249 -45.84 -42.30 -37.68
CA CYS A 249 -44.56 -42.67 -37.08
C CYS A 249 -43.53 -43.14 -38.13
N GLY A 250 -42.26 -43.16 -37.75
CA GLY A 250 -41.22 -43.90 -38.47
C GLY A 250 -39.88 -43.90 -37.74
N LEU A 251 -39.66 -44.94 -36.93
CA LEU A 251 -38.35 -45.42 -36.46
C LEU A 251 -37.57 -46.04 -37.62
N VAL A 252 -36.27 -45.77 -37.70
CA VAL A 252 -35.19 -46.77 -37.84
C VAL A 252 -34.01 -46.29 -37.02
#